data_AF-A0A936C3L2-F1
#
_entry.id   AF-A0A936C3L2-F1
#
_cell.length_a   1.000
_cell.length_b   1.000
_cell.length_c   1.000
_cell.angle_alpha   90.00
_cell.angle_beta   90.00
_cell.angle_gamma   90.00
#
_symmetry.space_group_name_H-M   'P 1'
#
loop_
_entity.id
_entity.type
_entity.pdbx_description
1 polymer ?
#
loop_
_entity_poly.entity_id
_entity_poly.type
_entity_poly.pdbx_seq_one_letter_code
_entity_poly.pdbx_strand_id
1 'polypeptide(L)'
;MRLPFRIAAAGAFALVAANALAATPDFDNWYLFDAYQDMADSSWVDENLEVLSFDIVLNAPALLKVTDAGLAGDRFEVFANGISLGATSLPGDAGDDSKDLDFDAAYADPRWSHHVYALDAGSYSITGKAIAFVPDAGAATGAIMLTAVPEPQTWALLGAGLAMTGLALRRRSA
;
A
#
# COMPACT_ATOMS: atom_id res chain seq x y z
N MET A 1 -4.88 67.44 -13.17
CA MET A 1 -6.14 66.73 -13.47
C MET A 1 -5.82 65.26 -13.73
N ARG A 2 -6.05 64.42 -12.71
CA ARG A 2 -6.18 62.95 -12.62
C ARG A 2 -5.54 62.03 -13.69
N LEU A 3 -4.54 61.23 -13.26
CA LEU A 3 -4.18 59.93 -13.85
C LEU A 3 -5.34 58.91 -13.68
N PRO A 4 -5.48 57.94 -14.59
CA PRO A 4 -6.03 56.64 -14.23
C PRO A 4 -4.96 55.54 -14.22
N PHE A 5 -4.65 55.07 -13.00
CA PHE A 5 -4.12 53.73 -12.74
C PHE A 5 -5.03 52.67 -13.37
N ARG A 6 -4.47 51.71 -14.10
CA ARG A 6 -5.16 50.46 -14.47
C ARG A 6 -4.60 49.34 -13.60
N ILE A 7 -5.42 48.88 -12.65
CA ILE A 7 -5.14 47.70 -11.82
C ILE A 7 -5.56 46.45 -12.59
N ALA A 8 -4.72 45.43 -12.51
CA ALA A 8 -4.85 44.12 -13.11
C ALA A 8 -5.97 43.27 -12.49
N ALA A 9 -6.43 42.26 -13.23
CA ALA A 9 -6.99 41.04 -12.64
C ALA A 9 -6.66 39.87 -13.56
N ALA A 10 -5.56 39.16 -13.27
CA ALA A 10 -5.33 37.83 -13.80
C ALA A 10 -6.16 36.87 -12.95
N GLY A 11 -7.27 36.37 -13.50
CA GLY A 11 -8.07 35.33 -12.87
C GLY A 11 -7.33 34.00 -12.98
N ALA A 12 -6.80 33.50 -11.86
CA ALA A 12 -6.32 32.13 -11.77
C ALA A 12 -7.54 31.21 -11.74
N PHE A 13 -7.72 30.41 -12.78
CA PHE A 13 -8.63 29.26 -12.75
C PHE A 13 -7.98 28.20 -11.86
N ALA A 14 -8.49 28.03 -10.64
CA ALA A 14 -8.20 26.85 -9.84
C ALA A 14 -8.92 25.67 -10.50
N LEU A 15 -8.15 24.78 -11.12
CA LEU A 15 -8.63 23.48 -11.56
C LEU A 15 -9.00 22.69 -10.30
N VAL A 16 -10.29 22.54 -10.00
CA VAL A 16 -10.74 21.58 -9.00
C VAL A 16 -10.68 20.21 -9.68
N ALA A 17 -9.60 19.48 -9.44
CA ALA A 17 -9.60 18.04 -9.67
C ALA A 17 -10.57 17.43 -8.65
N ALA A 18 -11.65 16.81 -9.14
CA ALA A 18 -12.47 15.93 -8.33
C ALA A 18 -11.60 14.71 -8.02
N ASN A 19 -11.05 14.65 -6.81
CA ASN A 19 -10.36 13.45 -6.37
C ASN A 19 -11.43 12.40 -6.08
N ALA A 20 -11.28 11.21 -6.69
CA ALA A 20 -11.93 9.99 -6.25
C ALA A 20 -11.77 9.86 -4.73
N LEU A 21 -12.78 9.35 -4.03
CA LEU A 21 -12.77 9.19 -2.59
C LEU A 21 -11.60 8.28 -2.19
N ALA A 22 -10.50 8.88 -1.75
CA ALA A 22 -9.35 8.15 -1.24
C ALA A 22 -9.78 7.38 0.02
N ALA A 23 -9.79 6.06 -0.05
CA ALA A 23 -9.85 5.24 1.15
C ALA A 23 -8.50 5.40 1.86
N THR A 24 -8.50 5.89 3.10
CA THR A 24 -7.32 5.85 3.96
C THR A 24 -7.28 4.48 4.64
N PRO A 25 -6.34 3.59 4.27
CA PRO A 25 -6.26 2.28 4.88
C PRO A 25 -5.85 2.38 6.34
N ASP A 26 -6.60 1.71 7.21
CA ASP A 26 -6.22 1.43 8.59
C ASP A 26 -5.23 0.25 8.64
N PHE A 27 -4.50 0.16 9.75
CA PHE A 27 -3.60 -0.96 10.00
C PHE A 27 -4.37 -2.26 10.25
N ASP A 28 -3.76 -3.36 9.84
CA ASP A 28 -4.19 -4.75 10.10
C ASP A 28 -5.59 -5.06 9.56
N ASN A 29 -6.04 -4.33 8.53
CA ASN A 29 -7.27 -4.59 7.79
C ASN A 29 -6.98 -4.68 6.28
N TRP A 30 -7.67 -5.61 5.61
CA TRP A 30 -7.62 -5.75 4.16
C TRP A 30 -8.55 -4.75 3.48
N TYR A 31 -8.03 -4.04 2.48
CA TYR A 31 -8.76 -3.14 1.61
C TYR A 31 -8.77 -3.68 0.19
N LEU A 32 -9.96 -4.02 -0.29
CA LEU A 32 -10.19 -4.60 -1.60
C LEU A 32 -9.94 -3.58 -2.71
N PHE A 33 -9.40 -4.05 -3.82
CA PHE A 33 -9.45 -3.40 -5.12
C PHE A 33 -9.86 -4.44 -6.17
N ASP A 34 -10.51 -3.96 -7.23
CA ASP A 34 -10.56 -4.70 -8.50
C ASP A 34 -9.58 -4.07 -9.47
N ALA A 35 -9.32 -4.68 -10.62
CA ALA A 35 -8.59 -4.04 -11.70
C ALA A 35 -9.30 -4.22 -13.03
N TYR A 36 -9.17 -3.24 -13.92
CA TYR A 36 -9.61 -3.45 -15.29
C TYR A 36 -8.87 -4.63 -15.91
N GLN A 37 -9.65 -5.55 -16.47
CA GLN A 37 -9.17 -6.74 -17.18
C GLN A 37 -8.62 -6.41 -18.59
N ASP A 38 -8.74 -5.14 -19.04
CA ASP A 38 -8.00 -4.65 -20.19
C ASP A 38 -6.57 -4.29 -19.78
N MET A 39 -5.62 -5.18 -20.09
CA MET A 39 -4.21 -5.01 -19.72
C MET A 39 -3.55 -3.76 -20.35
N ALA A 40 -4.09 -3.21 -21.44
CA ALA A 40 -3.51 -2.03 -22.08
C ALA A 40 -3.67 -0.77 -21.21
N ASP A 41 -4.79 -0.67 -20.48
CA ASP A 41 -5.17 0.47 -19.66
C ASP A 41 -5.51 0.05 -18.22
N SER A 42 -4.95 -1.07 -17.75
CA SER A 42 -5.28 -1.62 -16.44
C SER A 42 -4.90 -0.66 -15.32
N SER A 43 -5.84 -0.47 -14.40
CA SER A 43 -5.66 0.26 -13.15
C SER A 43 -6.55 -0.37 -12.09
N TRP A 44 -6.15 -0.23 -10.84
CA TRP A 44 -7.01 -0.56 -9.71
C TRP A 44 -8.24 0.34 -9.70
N VAL A 45 -9.39 -0.27 -9.41
CA VAL A 45 -10.68 0.38 -9.36
C VAL A 45 -11.47 -0.06 -8.14
N ASP A 46 -12.45 0.76 -7.76
CA ASP A 46 -13.42 0.44 -6.73
C ASP A 46 -14.60 -0.39 -7.29
N GLU A 47 -15.58 -0.69 -6.44
CA GLU A 47 -16.80 -1.41 -6.79
C GLU A 47 -17.66 -0.72 -7.87
N ASN A 48 -17.44 0.58 -8.10
CA ASN A 48 -18.12 1.39 -9.11
C ASN A 48 -17.31 1.51 -10.41
N LEU A 49 -16.18 0.80 -10.51
CA LEU A 49 -15.22 0.88 -11.60
C LEU A 49 -14.57 2.27 -11.74
N GLU A 50 -14.48 3.05 -10.67
CA GLU A 50 -13.71 4.29 -10.64
C GLU A 50 -12.26 4.00 -10.25
N VAL A 51 -11.31 4.72 -10.86
CA VAL A 51 -9.87 4.54 -10.58
C VAL A 51 -9.59 4.79 -9.09
N LEU A 52 -8.98 3.80 -8.45
CA LEU A 52 -8.75 3.74 -7.02
C LEU A 52 -7.30 4.11 -6.67
N SER A 53 -7.17 5.00 -5.69
CA SER A 53 -5.91 5.31 -5.00
C SER A 53 -6.13 5.19 -3.50
N PHE A 54 -5.19 4.53 -2.83
CA PHE A 54 -5.14 4.50 -1.37
C PHE A 54 -4.15 5.55 -0.88
N ASP A 55 -4.67 6.59 -0.24
CA ASP A 55 -3.83 7.66 0.30
C ASP A 55 -3.48 7.37 1.75
N ILE A 56 -2.18 7.25 2.02
CA ILE A 56 -1.63 6.77 3.28
C ILE A 56 -0.68 7.84 3.85
N VAL A 57 -0.77 8.07 5.16
CA VAL A 57 0.21 8.86 5.92
C VAL A 57 0.83 7.99 7.00
N LEU A 58 2.13 7.73 6.88
CA LEU A 58 2.92 6.92 7.79
C LEU A 58 3.80 7.80 8.67
N ASN A 59 3.64 7.68 9.99
CA ASN A 59 4.48 8.38 10.97
C ASN A 59 5.72 7.57 11.38
N ALA A 60 5.77 6.29 10.99
CA ALA A 60 6.85 5.35 11.23
C ALA A 60 6.85 4.32 10.08
N PRO A 61 7.94 3.54 9.90
CA PRO A 61 7.99 2.50 8.88
C PRO A 61 6.85 1.47 9.01
N ALA A 62 6.30 1.06 7.88
CA ALA A 62 5.25 0.07 7.78
C ALA A 62 5.53 -0.92 6.64
N LEU A 63 4.79 -2.03 6.63
CA LEU A 63 4.78 -2.97 5.53
C LEU A 63 3.43 -2.89 4.82
N LEU A 64 3.47 -2.66 3.51
CA LEU A 64 2.34 -2.81 2.62
C LEU A 64 2.32 -4.24 2.08
N LYS A 65 1.33 -5.02 2.51
CA LYS A 65 1.05 -6.35 1.96
C LYS A 65 0.06 -6.22 0.83
N VAL A 66 0.25 -7.01 -0.22
CA VAL A 66 -0.67 -7.11 -1.35
C VAL A 66 -0.87 -8.58 -1.67
N THR A 67 -2.10 -9.00 -1.94
CA THR A 67 -2.44 -10.36 -2.36
C THR A 67 -3.53 -10.38 -3.42
N ASP A 68 -3.48 -11.40 -4.25
CA ASP A 68 -4.59 -11.88 -5.08
C ASP A 68 -5.71 -12.51 -4.23
N ALA A 69 -6.87 -12.72 -4.83
CA ALA A 69 -8.09 -13.33 -4.29
C ALA A 69 -8.63 -14.39 -5.27
N GLY A 70 -9.84 -14.92 -5.04
CA GLY A 70 -10.50 -15.83 -5.97
C GLY A 70 -9.65 -17.06 -6.33
N LEU A 71 -9.56 -17.38 -7.62
CA LEU A 71 -8.63 -18.39 -8.13
C LEU A 71 -7.19 -17.85 -8.20
N ALA A 72 -6.21 -18.73 -7.99
CA ALA A 72 -4.82 -18.36 -8.18
C ALA A 72 -4.54 -18.03 -9.65
N GLY A 73 -3.97 -16.87 -9.92
CA GLY A 73 -3.48 -16.56 -11.26
C GLY A 73 -3.35 -15.08 -11.58
N ASP A 74 -3.91 -14.22 -10.73
CA ASP A 74 -3.78 -12.79 -10.93
C ASP A 74 -2.46 -12.30 -10.37
N ARG A 75 -1.95 -11.24 -10.98
CA ARG A 75 -0.68 -10.64 -10.62
C ARG A 75 -0.76 -9.15 -10.81
N PHE A 76 -0.18 -8.42 -9.86
CA PHE A 76 -0.29 -6.97 -9.81
C PHE A 76 1.08 -6.31 -9.81
N GLU A 77 1.17 -5.16 -10.47
CA GLU A 77 2.27 -4.21 -10.27
C GLU A 77 1.77 -3.06 -9.38
N VAL A 78 2.54 -2.74 -8.35
CA VAL A 78 2.16 -1.78 -7.31
C VAL A 78 3.03 -0.53 -7.44
N PHE A 79 2.41 0.64 -7.27
CA PHE A 79 3.07 1.93 -7.38
C PHE A 79 2.86 2.75 -6.11
N ALA A 80 3.88 3.52 -5.74
CA ALA A 80 3.80 4.54 -4.72
C ALA A 80 4.16 5.89 -5.33
N ASN A 81 3.24 6.85 -5.28
CA ASN A 81 3.41 8.18 -5.87
C ASN A 81 3.78 8.12 -7.38
N GLY A 82 3.23 7.13 -8.09
CA GLY A 82 3.52 6.88 -9.51
C GLY A 82 4.84 6.16 -9.81
N ILE A 83 5.64 5.80 -8.79
CA ILE A 83 6.88 5.03 -8.96
C ILE A 83 6.59 3.56 -8.65
N SER A 84 7.00 2.64 -9.53
CA SER A 84 6.81 1.20 -9.32
C SER A 84 7.60 0.72 -8.11
N LEU A 85 6.91 0.05 -7.19
CA LEU A 85 7.51 -0.73 -6.09
C LEU A 85 7.89 -2.14 -6.54
N GLY A 86 7.44 -2.55 -7.73
CA GLY A 86 7.59 -3.90 -8.27
C GLY A 86 6.29 -4.69 -8.27
N ALA A 87 6.34 -5.89 -8.83
CA ALA A 87 5.19 -6.77 -8.98
C ALA A 87 5.08 -7.81 -7.86
N THR A 88 3.87 -8.31 -7.63
CA THR A 88 3.63 -9.48 -6.79
C THR A 88 4.36 -10.73 -7.33
N SER A 89 4.47 -11.76 -6.48
CA SER A 89 5.07 -13.04 -6.87
C SER A 89 4.42 -13.63 -8.12
N LEU A 90 5.10 -14.56 -8.79
CA LEU A 90 4.43 -15.33 -9.84
C LEU A 90 3.40 -16.24 -9.17
N PRO A 91 2.12 -16.21 -9.59
CA PRO A 91 1.13 -17.14 -9.08
C PRO A 91 1.48 -18.57 -9.51
N GLY A 92 1.16 -19.54 -8.65
CA GLY A 92 1.26 -20.96 -8.92
C GLY A 92 -0.04 -21.50 -9.55
N ASP A 93 0.02 -22.75 -10.00
CA ASP A 93 -1.18 -23.47 -10.45
C ASP A 93 -1.94 -24.03 -9.24
N ALA A 94 -3.19 -23.60 -9.06
CA ALA A 94 -4.11 -24.11 -8.04
C ALA A 94 -5.32 -24.86 -8.62
N GLY A 95 -5.40 -25.03 -9.95
CA GLY A 95 -6.58 -25.55 -10.62
C GLY A 95 -7.82 -24.71 -10.31
N ASP A 96 -8.90 -25.39 -9.86
CA ASP A 96 -10.18 -24.76 -9.54
C ASP A 96 -10.32 -24.40 -8.04
N ASP A 97 -9.24 -24.44 -7.25
CA ASP A 97 -9.26 -24.03 -5.83
C ASP A 97 -9.37 -22.50 -5.73
N SER A 98 -10.46 -22.00 -5.12
CA SER A 98 -10.72 -20.58 -4.87
C SER A 98 -10.54 -20.25 -3.39
N LYS A 99 -10.02 -19.05 -3.09
CA LYS A 99 -10.07 -18.44 -1.74
C LYS A 99 -11.18 -17.40 -1.59
N ASP A 100 -11.99 -17.19 -2.62
CA ASP A 100 -13.03 -16.16 -2.67
C ASP A 100 -12.44 -14.81 -2.21
N LEU A 101 -12.98 -14.18 -1.16
CA LEU A 101 -12.43 -12.94 -0.58
C LEU A 101 -11.71 -13.17 0.77
N ASP A 102 -11.25 -14.39 1.04
CA ASP A 102 -10.40 -14.71 2.19
C ASP A 102 -8.93 -14.37 1.89
N PHE A 103 -8.60 -13.08 2.04
CA PHE A 103 -7.27 -12.54 1.75
C PHE A 103 -6.19 -13.08 2.69
N ASP A 104 -6.53 -13.45 3.92
CA ASP A 104 -5.57 -14.07 4.84
C ASP A 104 -5.18 -15.48 4.35
N ALA A 105 -6.16 -16.26 3.88
CA ALA A 105 -5.90 -17.58 3.30
C ALA A 105 -5.13 -17.48 1.98
N ALA A 106 -5.47 -16.52 1.11
CA ALA A 106 -4.75 -16.29 -0.14
C ALA A 106 -3.30 -15.85 0.12
N TYR A 107 -3.07 -14.87 0.99
CA TYR A 107 -1.74 -14.37 1.31
C TYR A 107 -0.84 -15.44 1.96
N ALA A 108 -1.42 -16.38 2.71
CA ALA A 108 -0.69 -17.48 3.34
C ALA A 108 -0.29 -18.61 2.36
N ASP A 109 -0.94 -18.71 1.20
CA ASP A 109 -0.67 -19.74 0.20
C ASP A 109 0.27 -19.22 -0.90
N PRO A 110 1.44 -19.85 -1.14
CA PRO A 110 2.39 -19.41 -2.15
C PRO A 110 1.88 -19.51 -3.59
N ARG A 111 0.74 -20.17 -3.84
CA ARG A 111 0.13 -20.24 -5.16
C ARG A 111 -0.61 -18.97 -5.54
N TRP A 112 -1.12 -18.20 -4.58
CA TRP A 112 -1.69 -16.88 -4.85
C TRP A 112 -0.58 -15.84 -4.89
N SER A 113 -0.66 -14.91 -5.85
CA SER A 113 0.37 -13.89 -5.93
C SER A 113 0.29 -12.97 -4.72
N HIS A 114 1.44 -12.69 -4.12
CA HIS A 114 1.52 -11.75 -3.02
C HIS A 114 2.89 -11.07 -2.96
N HIS A 115 2.96 -9.96 -2.22
CA HIS A 115 4.21 -9.31 -1.89
C HIS A 115 4.12 -8.50 -0.60
N VAL A 116 5.29 -8.15 -0.07
CA VAL A 116 5.44 -7.22 1.04
C VAL A 116 6.41 -6.12 0.64
N TYR A 117 5.95 -4.89 0.64
CA TYR A 117 6.77 -3.71 0.36
C TYR A 117 7.04 -2.97 1.68
N ALA A 118 8.30 -2.70 1.96
CA ALA A 118 8.67 -1.84 3.08
C ALA A 118 8.46 -0.38 2.67
N LEU A 119 7.72 0.36 3.48
CA LEU A 119 7.50 1.80 3.33
C LEU A 119 8.10 2.50 4.55
N ASP A 120 8.86 3.56 4.30
CA ASP A 120 9.34 4.45 5.37
C ASP A 120 8.20 5.38 5.85
N ALA A 121 8.46 6.18 6.88
CA ALA A 121 7.56 7.26 7.24
C ALA A 121 7.43 8.25 6.08
N GLY A 122 6.21 8.70 5.77
CA GLY A 122 5.95 9.53 4.61
C GLY A 122 4.47 9.58 4.21
N SER A 123 4.19 10.23 3.10
CA SER A 123 2.86 10.25 2.48
C SER A 123 2.91 9.58 1.12
N TYR A 124 1.95 8.69 0.88
CA TYR A 124 1.91 7.83 -0.29
C TYR A 124 0.51 7.82 -0.90
N SER A 125 0.43 7.98 -2.22
CA SER A 125 -0.69 7.53 -3.04
C SER A 125 -0.30 6.15 -3.59
N ILE A 126 -0.96 5.11 -3.09
CA ILE A 126 -0.75 3.73 -3.54
C ILE A 126 -1.77 3.38 -4.60
N THR A 127 -1.26 2.97 -5.75
CA THR A 127 -2.05 2.53 -6.90
C THR A 127 -1.47 1.25 -7.45
N GLY A 128 -2.16 0.64 -8.40
CA GLY A 128 -1.67 -0.56 -9.06
C GLY A 128 -2.42 -0.85 -10.34
N LYS A 129 -2.00 -1.94 -10.97
CA LYS A 129 -2.63 -2.51 -12.16
C LYS A 129 -2.47 -4.01 -12.17
N ALA A 130 -3.39 -4.71 -12.83
CA ALA A 130 -3.19 -6.11 -13.15
C ALA A 130 -2.19 -6.23 -14.31
N ILE A 131 -1.29 -7.21 -14.21
CA ILE A 131 -0.30 -7.55 -15.23
C ILE A 131 -0.43 -9.01 -15.70
N ALA A 132 -1.23 -9.80 -15.00
CA ALA A 132 -1.76 -11.09 -15.41
C ALA A 132 -3.06 -11.33 -14.66
N PHE A 133 -4.00 -12.06 -15.26
CA PHE A 133 -5.19 -12.53 -14.58
C PHE A 133 -5.75 -13.81 -15.21
N VAL A 134 -6.53 -14.56 -14.45
CA VAL A 134 -7.31 -15.71 -14.94
C VAL A 134 -8.73 -15.24 -15.25
N PRO A 135 -9.28 -15.49 -16.46
CA PRO A 135 -10.63 -15.05 -16.78
C PRO A 135 -11.70 -15.91 -16.06
N ASP A 136 -12.14 -15.45 -14.89
CA ASP A 136 -13.15 -16.09 -14.06
C ASP A 136 -14.09 -15.08 -13.34
N ALA A 137 -14.89 -15.58 -12.40
CA ALA A 137 -15.61 -14.72 -11.45
C ALA A 137 -14.69 -14.38 -10.26
N GLY A 138 -14.09 -13.18 -10.30
CA GLY A 138 -13.04 -12.75 -9.35
C GLY A 138 -11.77 -12.26 -10.04
N ALA A 139 -11.72 -12.37 -11.37
CA ALA A 139 -10.60 -11.94 -12.18
C ALA A 139 -10.16 -10.50 -11.90
N ALA A 140 -8.87 -10.40 -11.60
CA ALA A 140 -8.13 -9.20 -11.25
C ALA A 140 -8.56 -8.53 -9.94
N THR A 141 -9.18 -9.28 -9.02
CA THR A 141 -9.51 -8.83 -7.66
C THR A 141 -8.33 -9.08 -6.72
N GLY A 142 -8.06 -8.13 -5.84
CA GLY A 142 -7.05 -8.31 -4.80
C GLY A 142 -7.29 -7.39 -3.61
N ALA A 143 -6.35 -7.41 -2.67
CA ALA A 143 -6.40 -6.50 -1.54
C ALA A 143 -5.02 -6.05 -1.08
N ILE A 144 -5.01 -4.90 -0.40
CA ILE A 144 -3.86 -4.39 0.32
C ILE A 144 -4.09 -4.37 1.82
N MET A 145 -3.03 -4.50 2.60
CA MET A 145 -3.06 -4.30 4.05
C MET A 145 -1.79 -3.59 4.53
N LEU A 146 -1.96 -2.60 5.41
CA LEU A 146 -0.84 -1.98 6.12
C LEU A 146 -0.60 -2.71 7.44
N THR A 147 0.66 -3.00 7.74
CA THR A 147 1.05 -3.56 9.03
C THR A 147 2.22 -2.75 9.59
N ALA A 148 2.17 -2.40 10.89
CA ALA A 148 3.23 -1.61 11.50
C ALA A 148 4.49 -2.48 11.65
N VAL A 149 5.67 -1.91 11.41
CA VAL A 149 6.92 -2.57 11.77
C VAL A 149 7.16 -2.31 13.26
N PRO A 150 7.18 -3.34 14.14
CA PRO A 150 7.48 -3.12 15.54
C PRO A 150 8.85 -2.46 15.68
N GLU A 151 8.94 -1.36 16.41
CA GLU A 151 10.22 -0.70 16.66
C GLU A 151 11.19 -1.71 17.28
N PRO A 152 12.46 -1.77 16.80
CA PRO A 152 13.42 -2.68 17.37
C PRO A 152 13.58 -2.44 18.87
N GLN A 153 13.34 -3.46 19.69
CA GLN A 153 13.63 -3.44 21.14
C GLN A 153 15.13 -3.22 21.44
N THR A 154 15.96 -3.09 20.40
CA THR A 154 17.38 -2.73 20.46
C THR A 154 17.64 -1.54 21.38
N TRP A 155 16.81 -0.49 21.37
CA TRP A 155 17.00 0.65 22.28
C TRP A 155 16.75 0.28 23.74
N ALA A 156 15.72 -0.52 24.00
CA ALA A 156 15.44 -1.04 25.33
C ALA A 156 16.55 -1.97 25.82
N LEU A 157 17.08 -2.84 24.96
CA LEU A 157 18.18 -3.75 25.27
C LEU A 157 19.52 -3.02 25.44
N LEU A 158 19.81 -2.03 24.60
CA LEU A 158 20.98 -1.16 24.74
C LEU A 158 20.90 -0.37 26.04
N GLY A 159 19.74 0.25 26.32
CA GLY A 159 19.48 0.96 27.56
C GLY A 159 19.64 0.05 28.79
N ALA A 160 19.06 -1.15 28.74
CA ALA A 160 19.21 -2.15 29.80
C ALA A 160 20.67 -2.59 29.98
N GLY A 161 21.40 -2.83 28.88
CA GLY A 161 22.81 -3.20 28.90
C GLY A 161 23.70 -2.11 29.51
N LEU A 162 23.48 -0.85 29.13
CA LEU A 162 24.17 0.31 29.69
C LEU A 162 23.85 0.53 31.17
N ALA A 163 22.59 0.34 31.57
CA ALA A 163 22.18 0.42 32.97
C ALA A 163 22.86 -0.66 33.82
N MET A 164 22.90 -1.91 33.34
CA MET A 164 23.57 -3.02 34.03
C MET A 164 25.07 -2.79 34.17
N THR A 165 25.75 -2.36 33.10
CA THR A 165 27.19 -2.06 33.14
C THR A 165 27.48 -0.87 34.07
N GLY A 166 26.67 0.19 34.03
CA GLY A 166 26.79 1.32 34.95
C GLY A 166 26.66 0.91 36.43
N LEU A 167 25.68 0.08 36.77
CA LEU A 167 25.50 -0.46 38.12
C LEU A 167 26.67 -1.35 38.57
N ALA A 168 27.20 -2.19 37.66
CA ALA A 168 28.35 -3.05 37.94
C ALA A 168 29.63 -2.23 38.20
N LEU A 169 29.86 -1.16 37.43
CA LEU A 169 31.00 -0.27 37.62
C LEU A 169 30.88 0.52 38.92
N ARG A 170 29.69 1.00 39.29
CA ARG A 170 29.46 1.72 40.56
C ARG A 170 29.78 0.87 41.79
N ARG A 171 29.55 -0.44 41.73
CA ARG A 171 29.87 -1.39 42.83
C ARG A 171 31.36 -1.67 43.02
N ARG A 172 32.21 -1.34 42.04
CA ARG A 172 33.66 -1.55 42.13
C ARG A 172 34.40 -0.34 42.68
N SER A 173 33.76 0.82 42.68
CA SER A 173 34.32 2.09 43.17
C SER A 173 33.91 2.42 44.62
N ALA A 174 33.10 1.57 45.25
CA ALA A 174 32.73 1.62 46.67
C ALA A 174 33.42 0.45 47.39
#